data_AF-A0A5C0ULY8-F1
#
_entry.id   AF-A0A5C0ULY8-F1
#
_cell.length_a   1.000
_cell.length_b   1.000
_cell.length_c   1.000
_cell.angle_alpha   90.00
_cell.angle_beta   90.00
_cell.angle_gamma   90.00
#
_symmetry.space_group_name_H-M   'P 1'
#
loop_
_entity.id
_entity.type
_entity.pdbx_description
1 polymer ?
#
loop_
_entity_poly.entity_id
_entity_poly.type
_entity_poly.pdbx_seq_one_letter_code
_entity_poly.pdbx_strand_id
1 'polypeptide(L)'
;MLEESDGAKDLRSEILESIDEIKSVISVIDKAGFIQVEKDVLECEKAFEQFDSALSKVFSRHAPKLQQVSQSLTYCVSLVKGIKEIIQKREEEEARQAAAALAEKERLAALSEGGVGGSPAATSSLALESLSPDQLNKEQALSLLVVLSKFFKNSDPHSPIAYSLERIERWAKLSLPEMMLDIVSSDVMMSYCKITGVPFAKSGNEERDGDYYD
;
A
#
# COMPACT_ATOMS: atom_id res chain seq x y z
N MET A 1 -31.88 11.79 -20.16
CA MET A 1 -32.31 11.18 -18.89
C MET A 1 -31.14 10.33 -18.42
N LEU A 2 -30.35 10.85 -17.48
CA LEU A 2 -29.14 10.23 -16.95
C LEU A 2 -29.34 10.07 -15.45
N GLU A 3 -29.70 8.88 -14.99
CA GLU A 3 -29.78 8.55 -13.56
C GLU A 3 -29.28 7.11 -13.37
N GLU A 4 -27.96 6.92 -13.24
CA GLU A 4 -27.42 5.63 -12.75
C GLU A 4 -26.01 5.74 -12.12
N SER A 5 -25.49 6.95 -11.82
CA SER A 5 -24.12 7.12 -11.25
C SER A 5 -24.05 7.50 -9.77
N ASP A 6 -25.17 7.61 -9.06
CA ASP A 6 -25.21 8.16 -7.69
C ASP A 6 -24.90 7.12 -6.60
N GLY A 7 -25.47 5.92 -6.70
CA GLY A 7 -25.35 4.91 -5.62
C GLY A 7 -23.93 4.40 -5.35
N ALA A 8 -23.03 4.39 -6.34
CA ALA A 8 -21.64 3.95 -6.15
C ALA A 8 -20.75 5.03 -5.49
N LYS A 9 -21.14 6.31 -5.60
CA LYS A 9 -20.48 7.41 -4.90
C LYS A 9 -20.93 7.43 -3.44
N ASP A 10 -22.22 7.22 -3.20
CA ASP A 10 -22.80 7.15 -1.85
C ASP A 10 -22.18 6.04 -1.00
N LEU A 11 -22.03 4.83 -1.55
CA LEU A 11 -21.37 3.71 -0.85
C LEU A 11 -19.90 4.00 -0.51
N ARG A 12 -19.18 4.69 -1.40
CA ARG A 12 -17.77 5.04 -1.15
C ARG A 12 -17.64 6.14 -0.10
N SER A 13 -18.50 7.16 -0.14
CA SER A 13 -18.52 8.18 0.91
C SER A 13 -18.92 7.60 2.25
N GLU A 14 -19.91 6.71 2.29
CA GLU A 14 -20.38 6.06 3.52
C GLU A 14 -19.30 5.16 4.15
N ILE A 15 -18.54 4.42 3.32
CA ILE A 15 -17.39 3.63 3.77
C ILE A 15 -16.26 4.54 4.29
N LEU A 16 -16.00 5.67 3.62
CA LEU A 16 -14.96 6.62 4.05
C LEU A 16 -15.32 7.32 5.36
N GLU A 17 -16.58 7.74 5.52
CA GLU A 17 -17.11 8.30 6.77
C GLU A 17 -17.01 7.28 7.91
N SER A 18 -17.40 6.03 7.67
CA SER A 18 -17.25 4.94 8.65
C SER A 18 -15.81 4.72 9.10
N ILE A 19 -14.84 4.83 8.17
CA ILE A 19 -13.41 4.70 8.50
C ILE A 19 -12.93 5.89 9.34
N ASP A 20 -13.39 7.10 9.04
CA ASP A 20 -13.00 8.30 9.77
C ASP A 20 -13.61 8.33 11.18
N GLU A 21 -14.85 7.85 11.32
CA GLU A 21 -15.48 7.61 12.62
C GLU A 21 -14.70 6.59 13.45
N ILE A 22 -14.28 5.47 12.86
CA ILE A 22 -13.45 4.47 13.54
C ILE A 22 -12.12 5.09 14.00
N LYS A 23 -11.46 5.90 13.15
CA LYS A 23 -10.21 6.58 13.52
C LYS A 23 -10.41 7.60 14.64
N SER A 24 -11.49 8.36 14.59
CA SER A 24 -11.91 9.30 15.64
C SER A 24 -12.11 8.59 16.97
N VAL A 25 -12.87 7.48 16.98
CA VAL A 25 -13.11 6.69 18.19
C VAL A 25 -11.80 6.14 18.74
N ILE A 26 -10.93 5.58 17.88
CA ILE A 26 -9.61 5.07 18.28
C ILE A 26 -8.75 6.17 18.93
N SER A 27 -8.87 7.43 18.49
CA SER A 27 -8.12 8.54 19.08
C SER A 27 -8.53 8.85 20.53
N VAL A 28 -9.77 8.49 20.91
CA VAL A 28 -10.34 8.71 22.25
C VAL A 28 -10.12 7.49 23.16
N ILE A 29 -9.74 6.34 22.61
CA ILE A 29 -9.52 5.12 23.40
C ILE A 29 -8.37 5.35 24.39
N ASP A 30 -8.67 5.15 25.68
CA ASP A 30 -7.67 5.13 26.74
C ASP A 30 -6.69 3.96 26.51
N LYS A 31 -5.41 4.28 26.34
CA LYS A 31 -4.34 3.31 26.08
C LYS A 31 -4.26 2.26 27.20
N ALA A 32 -4.46 2.67 28.45
CA ALA A 32 -4.41 1.77 29.59
C ALA A 32 -5.58 0.76 29.56
N GLY A 33 -6.79 1.24 29.29
CA GLY A 33 -7.96 0.38 29.06
C GLY A 33 -7.78 -0.59 27.89
N PHE A 34 -7.21 -0.14 26.77
CA PHE A 34 -7.00 -0.99 25.60
C PHE A 34 -6.02 -2.14 25.84
N ILE A 35 -4.94 -1.89 26.58
CA ILE A 35 -3.98 -2.94 26.96
C ILE A 35 -4.64 -4.01 27.82
N GLN A 36 -5.54 -3.60 28.73
CA GLN A 36 -6.30 -4.55 29.54
C GLN A 36 -7.26 -5.38 28.69
N VAL A 37 -8.00 -4.73 27.77
CA VAL A 37 -8.88 -5.43 26.83
C VAL A 37 -8.11 -6.40 25.93
N GLU A 38 -6.94 -6.01 25.43
CA GLU A 38 -6.06 -6.89 24.65
C GLU A 38 -5.70 -8.14 25.46
N LYS A 39 -5.31 -7.95 26.71
CA LYS A 39 -4.97 -9.05 27.61
C LYS A 39 -6.17 -9.97 27.86
N ASP A 40 -7.32 -9.40 28.18
CA ASP A 40 -8.54 -10.16 28.50
C ASP A 40 -9.00 -10.98 27.29
N VAL A 41 -8.98 -10.42 26.08
CA VAL A 41 -9.38 -11.12 24.85
C VAL A 41 -8.44 -12.30 24.54
N LEU A 42 -7.13 -12.12 24.71
CA LEU A 42 -6.14 -13.19 24.52
C LEU A 42 -6.24 -14.28 25.60
N GLU A 43 -6.56 -13.91 26.84
CA GLU A 43 -6.82 -14.88 27.90
C GLU A 43 -8.11 -15.66 27.63
N CYS A 44 -9.16 -15.01 27.14
CA CYS A 44 -10.41 -15.66 26.72
C CYS A 44 -10.19 -16.66 25.57
N GLU A 45 -9.40 -16.32 24.57
CA GLU A 45 -9.06 -17.22 23.45
C GLU A 45 -8.37 -18.50 23.99
N LYS A 46 -7.35 -18.35 24.84
CA LYS A 46 -6.65 -19.49 25.45
C LYS A 46 -7.55 -20.33 26.34
N ALA A 47 -8.40 -19.70 27.14
CA ALA A 47 -9.36 -20.41 27.98
C ALA A 47 -10.36 -21.22 27.14
N PHE A 48 -10.80 -20.66 26.00
CA PHE A 48 -11.68 -21.34 25.07
C PHE A 48 -11.01 -22.54 24.39
N GLU A 49 -9.75 -22.42 23.95
CA GLU A 49 -8.99 -23.55 23.40
C GLU A 49 -8.82 -24.69 24.41
N GLN A 50 -8.53 -24.36 25.67
CA GLN A 50 -8.45 -25.35 26.75
C GLN A 50 -9.80 -26.04 26.99
N PHE A 51 -10.89 -25.27 26.95
CA PHE A 51 -12.25 -25.79 27.08
C PHE A 51 -12.63 -26.71 25.90
N ASP A 52 -12.33 -26.32 24.66
CA ASP A 52 -12.61 -27.12 23.46
C ASP A 52 -11.78 -28.42 23.45
N SER A 53 -10.51 -28.36 23.89
CA SER A 53 -9.67 -29.54 24.09
C SER A 53 -10.23 -30.48 25.15
N ALA A 54 -10.70 -29.94 26.29
CA ALA A 54 -11.33 -30.72 27.35
C ALA A 54 -12.64 -31.37 26.86
N LEU A 55 -13.47 -30.64 26.11
CA LEU A 55 -14.68 -31.17 25.50
C LEU A 55 -14.37 -32.30 24.52
N SER A 56 -13.38 -32.12 23.65
CA SER A 56 -12.95 -33.14 22.70
C SER A 56 -12.44 -34.39 23.41
N LYS A 57 -11.73 -34.23 24.54
CA LYS A 57 -11.24 -35.35 25.35
C LYS A 57 -12.37 -36.12 26.06
N VAL A 58 -13.34 -35.41 26.63
CA VAL A 58 -14.45 -36.02 27.40
C VAL A 58 -15.49 -36.65 26.47
N PHE A 59 -15.88 -35.95 25.40
CA PHE A 59 -16.98 -36.36 24.53
C PHE A 59 -16.52 -37.09 23.26
N SER A 60 -15.21 -37.10 22.97
CA SER A 60 -14.61 -37.80 21.83
C SER A 60 -15.38 -37.54 20.53
N ARG A 61 -16.17 -38.52 20.06
CA ARG A 61 -16.92 -38.44 18.80
C ARG A 61 -18.23 -37.61 18.89
N HIS A 62 -18.67 -37.28 20.10
CA HIS A 62 -19.91 -36.56 20.39
C HIS A 62 -19.67 -35.12 20.89
N ALA A 63 -18.47 -34.58 20.68
CA ALA A 63 -18.17 -33.20 21.10
C ALA A 63 -19.07 -32.19 20.37
N PRO A 64 -19.70 -31.24 21.09
CA PRO A 64 -20.49 -30.19 20.48
C PRO A 64 -19.59 -29.27 19.66
N LYS A 65 -20.01 -28.90 18.44
CA LYS A 65 -19.23 -28.03 17.57
C LYS A 65 -19.45 -26.57 17.96
N LEU A 66 -18.45 -25.94 18.58
CA LEU A 66 -18.49 -24.54 19.02
C LEU A 66 -17.87 -23.57 18.01
N GLN A 67 -17.98 -23.89 16.72
CA GLN A 67 -17.29 -23.17 15.64
C GLN A 67 -17.66 -21.67 15.57
N GLN A 68 -18.92 -21.31 15.84
CA GLN A 68 -19.35 -19.91 15.84
C GLN A 68 -18.67 -19.07 16.93
N VAL A 69 -18.47 -19.66 18.12
CA VAL A 69 -17.80 -18.99 19.24
C VAL A 69 -16.32 -18.82 18.91
N SER A 70 -15.67 -19.85 18.37
CA SER A 70 -14.28 -19.78 17.88
C SER A 70 -14.12 -18.69 16.81
N GLN A 71 -14.99 -18.67 15.79
CA GLN A 71 -14.92 -17.66 14.71
C GLN A 71 -15.10 -16.24 15.25
N SER A 72 -16.02 -16.04 16.19
CA SER A 72 -16.27 -14.73 16.80
C SER A 72 -15.08 -14.28 17.65
N LEU A 73 -14.46 -15.17 18.42
CA LEU A 73 -13.23 -14.90 19.17
C LEU A 73 -12.06 -14.54 18.26
N THR A 74 -11.83 -15.32 17.21
CA THR A 74 -10.79 -15.02 16.21
C THR A 74 -10.99 -13.66 15.56
N TYR A 75 -12.25 -13.29 15.28
CA TYR A 75 -12.60 -11.97 14.78
C TYR A 75 -12.31 -10.85 15.80
N CYS A 76 -12.67 -11.03 17.07
CA CYS A 76 -12.32 -10.08 18.13
C CYS A 76 -10.80 -9.89 18.26
N VAL A 77 -10.03 -10.99 18.22
CA VAL A 77 -8.56 -10.96 18.29
C VAL A 77 -7.97 -10.21 17.08
N SER A 78 -8.50 -10.41 15.88
CA SER A 78 -8.01 -9.70 14.69
C SER A 78 -8.31 -8.20 14.75
N LEU A 79 -9.47 -7.80 15.29
CA LEU A 79 -9.80 -6.39 15.52
C LEU A 79 -8.84 -5.74 16.51
N VAL A 80 -8.59 -6.38 17.66
CA VAL A 80 -7.65 -5.86 18.66
C VAL A 80 -6.25 -5.72 18.08
N LYS A 81 -5.77 -6.70 17.32
CA LYS A 81 -4.47 -6.61 16.62
C LYS A 81 -4.43 -5.44 15.63
N GLY A 82 -5.49 -5.28 14.83
CA GLY A 82 -5.60 -4.17 13.88
C GLY A 82 -5.58 -2.81 14.56
N ILE A 83 -6.33 -2.64 15.65
CA ILE A 83 -6.34 -1.38 16.42
C ILE A 83 -4.95 -1.11 17.04
N LYS A 84 -4.27 -2.14 17.55
CA LYS A 84 -2.90 -2.00 18.07
C LYS A 84 -1.91 -1.52 17.00
N GLU A 85 -1.96 -2.08 15.80
CA GLU A 85 -1.11 -1.64 14.68
C GLU A 85 -1.40 -0.19 14.28
N ILE A 86 -2.66 0.23 14.31
CA ILE A 86 -3.06 1.62 14.03
C ILE A 86 -2.49 2.56 15.10
N ILE A 87 -2.57 2.19 16.38
CA ILE A 87 -2.00 2.98 17.48
C ILE A 87 -0.47 3.07 17.34
N GLN A 88 0.22 1.97 17.05
CA GLN A 88 1.68 1.96 16.88
C GLN A 88 2.15 2.82 15.71
N LYS A 89 1.54 2.68 14.53
CA LYS A 89 1.86 3.50 13.36
C LYS A 89 1.68 4.99 13.64
N ARG A 90 0.65 5.34 14.42
CA ARG A 90 0.41 6.73 14.83
C ARG A 90 1.49 7.25 15.78
N GLU A 91 1.91 6.46 16.77
CA GLU A 91 3.00 6.85 17.67
C GLU A 91 4.32 7.08 16.89
N GLU A 92 4.59 6.26 15.88
CA GLU A 92 5.74 6.44 14.99
C GLU A 92 5.63 7.73 14.14
N GLU A 93 4.43 8.05 13.64
CA GLU A 93 4.17 9.28 12.89
C GLU A 93 4.27 10.54 13.77
N GLU A 94 3.72 10.50 14.98
CA GLU A 94 3.82 11.61 15.96
C GLU A 94 5.28 11.83 16.40
N ALA A 95 6.05 10.77 16.63
CA ALA A 95 7.48 10.86 16.95
C ALA A 95 8.28 11.44 15.77
N ARG A 96 7.95 11.05 14.53
CA ARG A 96 8.60 11.57 13.32
C ARG A 96 8.28 13.05 13.09
N GLN A 97 7.04 13.47 13.35
CA GLN A 97 6.63 14.87 13.24
C GLN A 97 7.25 15.74 14.34
N ALA A 98 7.36 15.23 15.56
CA ALA A 98 8.06 15.92 16.65
C ALA A 98 9.56 16.09 16.37
N ALA A 99 10.22 15.07 15.81
CA ALA A 99 11.61 15.15 15.39
C ALA A 99 11.83 16.15 14.24
N ALA A 100 10.92 16.18 13.27
CA ALA A 100 10.97 17.15 12.16
C ALA A 100 10.75 18.60 12.65
N ALA A 101 9.82 18.81 13.59
CA ALA A 101 9.56 20.13 14.17
C ALA A 101 10.74 20.64 15.01
N LEU A 102 11.44 19.75 15.72
CA LEU A 102 12.64 20.10 16.48
C LEU A 102 13.80 20.47 15.55
N ALA A 103 14.00 19.71 14.47
CA ALA A 103 15.00 19.99 13.45
C ALA A 103 14.73 21.32 12.72
N GLU A 104 13.48 21.64 12.39
CA GLU A 104 13.10 22.92 11.77
C GLU A 104 13.36 24.09 12.73
N LYS A 105 13.05 23.92 14.02
CA LYS A 105 13.31 24.92 15.06
C LYS A 105 14.81 25.16 15.30
N GLU A 106 15.63 24.11 15.26
CA GLU A 106 17.09 24.23 15.29
C GLU A 106 17.66 24.88 14.03
N ARG A 107 17.08 24.59 12.87
CA ARG A 107 17.47 25.20 11.58
C ARG A 107 17.15 26.69 11.54
N LEU A 108 15.98 27.10 12.04
CA LEU A 108 15.60 28.51 12.19
C LEU A 108 16.48 29.25 13.21
N ALA A 109 16.95 28.58 14.27
CA ALA A 109 17.91 29.15 15.21
C ALA A 109 19.31 29.33 14.59
N ALA A 110 19.75 28.41 13.73
CA ALA A 110 21.03 28.49 13.03
C ALA A 110 21.09 29.62 11.97
N LEU A 111 19.95 30.06 11.43
CA LEU A 111 19.90 31.18 10.48
C LEU A 111 20.04 32.57 11.14
N SER A 112 20.04 32.67 12.48
CA SER A 112 20.16 33.94 13.20
C SER A 112 21.62 34.38 13.46
N GLU A 113 22.64 33.54 13.22
CA GLU A 113 24.05 33.89 13.51
C GLU A 113 25.03 33.72 12.32
N GLY A 114 24.58 33.38 11.11
CA GLY A 114 25.49 33.05 10.01
C GLY A 114 25.43 34.00 8.81
N GLY A 115 26.13 35.12 8.86
CA GLY A 115 26.30 36.03 7.72
C GLY A 115 27.35 35.56 6.68
N VAL A 116 26.90 35.55 5.42
CA VAL A 116 27.64 35.74 4.14
C VAL A 116 28.66 34.70 3.69
N GLY A 117 28.43 34.11 2.51
CA GLY A 117 29.52 33.77 1.59
C GLY A 117 29.27 32.63 0.59
N GLY A 118 28.93 32.98 -0.64
CA GLY A 118 29.52 32.37 -1.85
C GLY A 118 28.96 31.04 -2.38
N SER A 119 28.22 31.13 -3.49
CA SER A 119 28.12 30.09 -4.54
C SER A 119 29.17 30.42 -5.63
N PRO A 120 29.44 29.60 -6.69
CA PRO A 120 28.92 28.26 -7.03
C PRO A 120 30.01 27.25 -7.45
N ALA A 121 29.72 25.94 -7.39
CA ALA A 121 30.40 24.96 -8.24
C ALA A 121 29.55 23.70 -8.45
N ALA A 122 29.32 23.40 -9.72
CA ALA A 122 28.56 22.27 -10.21
C ALA A 122 29.32 20.95 -10.01
N THR A 123 28.70 20.02 -9.29
CA THR A 123 28.64 18.60 -9.64
C THR A 123 27.27 18.12 -9.19
N SER A 124 26.41 17.79 -10.14
CA SER A 124 25.11 17.18 -9.88
C SER A 124 25.32 15.73 -9.41
N SER A 125 25.88 15.56 -8.22
CA SER A 125 25.57 14.40 -7.39
C SER A 125 24.16 14.62 -6.90
N LEU A 126 23.22 13.83 -7.39
CA LEU A 126 21.91 13.69 -6.77
C LEU A 126 22.18 13.16 -5.36
N ALA A 127 22.24 14.07 -4.38
CA ALA A 127 22.23 13.69 -2.98
C ALA A 127 20.89 12.98 -2.76
N LEU A 128 20.94 11.66 -2.59
CA LEU A 128 19.74 10.84 -2.41
C LEU A 128 18.91 11.31 -1.20
N GLU A 129 19.56 11.97 -0.23
CA GLU A 129 18.95 12.59 0.95
C GLU A 129 18.16 13.87 0.67
N SER A 130 18.32 14.52 -0.49
CA SER A 130 17.54 15.71 -0.86
C SER A 130 16.40 15.42 -1.83
N LEU A 131 16.19 14.15 -2.22
CA LEU A 131 15.08 13.76 -3.10
C LEU A 131 13.81 13.56 -2.26
N SER A 132 13.11 14.65 -1.97
CA SER A 132 11.73 14.57 -1.49
C SER A 132 10.79 14.11 -2.62
N PRO A 133 9.84 13.19 -2.37
CA PRO A 133 8.92 12.69 -3.39
C PRO A 133 8.09 13.81 -4.05
N ASP A 134 7.83 14.89 -3.32
CA ASP A 134 7.07 16.06 -3.82
C ASP A 134 7.82 16.91 -4.84
N GLN A 135 9.14 16.74 -4.97
CA GLN A 135 9.97 17.48 -5.93
C GLN A 135 10.34 16.65 -7.16
N LEU A 136 9.95 15.38 -7.22
CA LEU A 136 10.37 14.47 -8.27
C LEU A 136 9.40 14.52 -9.46
N ASN A 137 9.90 14.91 -10.64
CA ASN A 137 9.11 14.80 -11.86
C ASN A 137 9.10 13.34 -12.38
N LYS A 138 8.05 12.94 -13.12
CA LYS A 138 7.90 11.60 -13.71
C LYS A 138 9.12 11.20 -14.55
N GLU A 139 9.64 12.11 -15.36
CA GLU A 139 10.81 11.88 -16.21
C GLU A 139 12.09 11.64 -15.39
N GLN A 140 12.25 12.38 -14.28
CA GLN A 140 13.38 12.20 -13.36
C GLN A 140 13.29 10.84 -12.65
N ALA A 141 12.10 10.44 -12.20
CA ALA A 141 11.86 9.11 -11.63
C ALA A 141 12.26 7.98 -12.61
N LEU A 142 11.91 8.12 -13.90
CA LEU A 142 12.28 7.15 -14.92
C LEU A 142 13.78 7.12 -15.19
N SER A 143 14.45 8.29 -15.17
CA SER A 143 15.90 8.35 -15.33
C SER A 143 16.64 7.63 -14.19
N LEU A 144 16.15 7.75 -12.95
CA LEU A 144 16.69 7.02 -11.80
C LEU A 144 16.50 5.51 -11.95
N LEU A 145 15.34 5.09 -12.44
CA LEU A 145 15.03 3.68 -12.68
C LEU A 145 16.00 3.06 -13.71
N VAL A 146 16.32 3.79 -14.78
CA VAL A 146 17.33 3.37 -15.77
C VAL A 146 18.72 3.21 -15.12
N VAL A 147 19.12 4.14 -14.25
CA VAL A 147 20.40 4.06 -13.54
C VAL A 147 20.44 2.85 -12.61
N LEU A 148 19.36 2.60 -11.85
CA LEU A 148 19.24 1.44 -10.95
C LEU A 148 19.25 0.12 -11.73
N SER A 149 18.53 0.03 -12.85
CA SER A 149 18.53 -1.16 -13.72
C SER A 149 19.96 -1.49 -14.19
N LYS A 150 20.71 -0.50 -14.68
CA LYS A 150 22.11 -0.68 -15.10
C LYS A 150 23.02 -1.09 -13.94
N PHE A 151 22.81 -0.54 -12.75
CA PHE A 151 23.55 -0.92 -11.55
C PHE A 151 23.34 -2.40 -11.21
N PHE A 152 22.08 -2.85 -11.13
CA PHE A 152 21.77 -4.24 -10.80
C PHE A 152 22.18 -5.22 -11.90
N LYS A 153 22.20 -4.81 -13.17
CA LYS A 153 22.75 -5.64 -14.26
C LYS A 153 24.26 -5.86 -14.15
N ASN A 154 24.98 -4.87 -13.63
CA ASN A 154 26.42 -4.97 -13.42
C ASN A 154 26.77 -5.79 -12.17
N SER A 155 25.96 -5.72 -11.10
CA SER A 155 26.16 -6.53 -9.90
C SER A 155 25.66 -7.96 -10.08
N ASP A 156 24.42 -8.13 -10.54
CA ASP A 156 23.68 -9.39 -10.58
C ASP A 156 22.80 -9.48 -11.85
N PRO A 157 23.37 -9.89 -13.00
CA PRO A 157 22.68 -9.85 -14.29
C PRO A 157 21.45 -10.75 -14.38
N HIS A 158 21.36 -11.78 -13.54
CA HIS A 158 20.21 -12.69 -13.47
C HIS A 158 19.28 -12.41 -12.30
N SER A 159 19.47 -11.31 -11.58
CA SER A 159 18.56 -10.93 -10.50
C SER A 159 17.18 -10.59 -11.07
N PRO A 160 16.09 -11.13 -10.51
CA PRO A 160 14.72 -10.74 -10.86
C PRO A 160 14.49 -9.23 -10.75
N ILE A 161 15.24 -8.55 -9.87
CA ILE A 161 15.14 -7.10 -9.64
C ILE A 161 15.55 -6.33 -10.89
N ALA A 162 16.67 -6.70 -11.53
CA ALA A 162 17.17 -6.02 -12.73
C ALA A 162 16.16 -6.07 -13.88
N TYR A 163 15.58 -7.25 -14.14
CA TYR A 163 14.57 -7.44 -15.18
C TYR A 163 13.24 -6.77 -14.84
N SER A 164 12.86 -6.76 -13.55
CA SER A 164 11.64 -6.10 -13.10
C SER A 164 11.73 -4.59 -13.31
N LEU A 165 12.88 -3.97 -13.02
CA LEU A 165 13.09 -2.54 -13.25
C LEU A 165 12.97 -2.20 -14.74
N GLU A 166 13.61 -2.95 -15.65
CA GLU A 166 13.44 -2.70 -17.10
C GLU A 166 12.00 -2.86 -17.58
N ARG A 167 11.28 -3.82 -16.99
CA ARG A 167 9.88 -4.03 -17.32
C ARG A 167 9.00 -2.86 -16.86
N ILE A 168 9.23 -2.35 -15.65
CA ILE A 168 8.55 -1.17 -15.11
C ILE A 168 8.86 0.08 -15.94
N GLU A 169 10.10 0.25 -16.40
CA GLU A 169 10.48 1.36 -17.29
C GLU A 169 9.64 1.36 -18.58
N ARG A 170 9.48 0.18 -19.20
CA ARG A 170 8.69 0.01 -20.40
C ARG A 170 7.23 0.36 -20.14
N TRP A 171 6.65 -0.18 -19.06
CA TRP A 171 5.27 0.07 -18.68
C TRP A 171 4.98 1.55 -18.43
N ALA A 172 5.91 2.28 -17.83
CA ALA A 172 5.71 3.70 -17.56
C ALA A 172 5.61 4.59 -18.82
N LYS A 173 6.08 4.09 -19.97
CA LYS A 173 5.99 4.72 -21.30
C LYS A 173 4.74 4.30 -22.08
N LEU A 174 4.12 3.18 -21.72
CA LEU A 174 2.91 2.67 -22.37
C LEU A 174 1.66 3.35 -21.82
N SER A 175 0.59 3.36 -22.61
CA SER A 175 -0.74 3.62 -22.08
C SER A 175 -1.19 2.47 -21.19
N LEU A 176 -2.06 2.74 -20.20
CA LEU A 176 -2.64 1.73 -19.30
C LEU A 176 -3.14 0.48 -20.07
N PRO A 177 -3.89 0.61 -21.17
CA PRO A 177 -4.27 -0.55 -21.97
C PRO A 177 -3.13 -1.40 -22.52
N GLU A 178 -2.14 -0.75 -23.10
CA GLU A 178 -1.01 -1.43 -23.71
C GLU A 178 -0.17 -2.15 -22.65
N MET A 179 -0.07 -1.56 -21.47
CA MET A 179 0.52 -2.22 -20.30
C MET A 179 -0.28 -3.47 -19.89
N MET A 180 -1.62 -3.40 -19.84
CA MET A 180 -2.43 -4.54 -19.44
C MET A 180 -2.29 -5.73 -20.41
N LEU A 181 -2.13 -5.47 -21.70
CA LEU A 181 -1.87 -6.52 -22.71
C LEU A 181 -0.56 -7.28 -22.45
N ASP A 182 0.43 -6.65 -21.81
CA ASP A 182 1.70 -7.28 -21.45
C ASP A 182 1.61 -8.07 -20.13
N ILE A 183 0.70 -7.69 -19.22
CA ILE A 183 0.55 -8.32 -17.89
C ILE A 183 -0.44 -9.48 -17.94
N VAL A 184 -1.50 -9.36 -18.73
CA VAL A 184 -2.69 -10.19 -18.65
C VAL A 184 -2.92 -10.92 -19.98
N SER A 185 -3.38 -12.17 -19.92
CA SER A 185 -3.76 -12.94 -21.11
C SER A 185 -4.90 -12.27 -21.89
N SER A 186 -4.94 -12.49 -23.21
CA SER A 186 -5.94 -11.91 -24.13
C SER A 186 -7.39 -12.11 -23.67
N ASP A 187 -7.70 -13.24 -23.02
CA ASP A 187 -9.07 -13.61 -22.65
C ASP A 187 -9.61 -12.80 -21.45
N VAL A 188 -8.76 -12.56 -20.46
CA VAL A 188 -9.10 -11.71 -19.31
C VAL A 188 -9.19 -10.24 -19.78
N MET A 189 -8.35 -9.86 -20.74
CA MET A 189 -8.42 -8.55 -21.37
C MET A 189 -9.74 -8.34 -22.11
N MET A 190 -10.17 -9.30 -22.94
CA MET A 190 -11.47 -9.25 -23.63
C MET A 190 -12.65 -9.16 -22.64
N SER A 191 -12.56 -9.88 -21.52
CA SER A 191 -13.56 -9.82 -20.44
C SER A 191 -13.62 -8.41 -19.82
N TYR A 192 -12.47 -7.79 -19.56
CA TYR A 192 -12.39 -6.42 -19.09
C TYR A 192 -12.99 -5.42 -20.10
N CYS A 193 -12.67 -5.54 -21.39
CA CYS A 193 -13.24 -4.69 -22.44
C CYS A 193 -14.77 -4.82 -22.51
N LYS A 194 -15.29 -6.04 -22.38
CA LYS A 194 -16.73 -6.31 -22.38
C LYS A 194 -17.44 -5.66 -21.20
N ILE A 195 -16.81 -5.62 -20.03
CA ILE A 195 -17.37 -5.03 -18.81
C ILE A 195 -17.28 -3.51 -18.82
N THR A 196 -16.19 -2.95 -19.34
CA THR A 196 -15.91 -1.50 -19.25
C THR A 196 -16.29 -0.71 -20.50
N GLY A 197 -16.51 -1.37 -21.63
CA GLY A 197 -16.85 -0.74 -22.91
C GLY A 197 -15.72 0.07 -23.55
N VAL A 198 -14.50 -0.01 -23.01
CA VAL A 198 -13.32 0.71 -23.55
C VAL A 198 -12.66 -0.15 -24.63
N PRO A 199 -12.65 0.26 -25.91
CA PRO A 199 -11.93 -0.46 -26.97
C PRO A 199 -10.44 -0.16 -26.88
N PHE A 200 -9.61 -1.19 -27.06
CA PHE A 200 -8.16 -1.02 -27.10
C PHE A 200 -7.65 -1.32 -28.50
N ALA A 201 -7.44 -0.26 -29.28
CA ALA A 201 -6.69 -0.35 -30.51
C ALA A 201 -5.20 -0.41 -30.16
N LYS A 202 -4.50 -1.44 -30.65
CA LYS A 202 -3.04 -1.52 -30.56
C LYS A 202 -2.49 -0.32 -31.33
N SER A 203 -1.94 0.68 -30.63
CA SER A 203 -1.31 1.81 -31.30
C SER A 203 0.07 1.35 -31.75
N GLY A 204 0.19 1.10 -33.05
CA GLY A 204 1.43 0.64 -33.66
C GLY A 204 1.41 0.98 -35.14
N ASN A 205 2.20 1.99 -35.52
CA ASN A 205 2.65 2.21 -36.89
C ASN A 205 3.26 0.92 -37.44
N GLU A 206 2.46 0.12 -38.15
CA GLU A 206 2.92 -0.89 -39.08
C GLU A 206 2.17 -0.66 -40.41
N GLU A 207 2.60 0.36 -41.15
CA GLU A 207 2.60 0.24 -42.61
C GLU A 207 3.64 -0.83 -42.96
N ARG A 208 3.18 -2.07 -43.16
CA ARG A 208 3.45 -2.83 -44.38
C ARG A 208 2.80 -4.22 -44.40
N ASP A 209 2.17 -4.46 -45.55
CA ASP A 209 2.08 -5.71 -46.29
C ASP A 209 1.15 -6.83 -45.77
N GLY A 210 0.02 -6.96 -46.48
CA GLY A 210 -0.24 -8.17 -47.25
C GLY A 210 -0.83 -9.38 -46.51
N ASP A 211 -2.11 -9.60 -46.78
CA ASP A 211 -2.78 -10.91 -46.89
C ASP A 211 -2.91 -11.82 -45.64
N TYR A 212 -3.88 -12.74 -45.75
CA TYR A 212 -4.26 -13.86 -44.86
C TYR A 212 -5.21 -13.50 -43.68
N TYR A 213 -6.45 -14.00 -43.58
CA TYR A 213 -7.17 -15.11 -44.22
C TYR A 213 -8.67 -14.80 -44.25
N ASP A 214 -9.33 -15.37 -45.27
CA ASP A 214 -10.76 -15.69 -45.39
C ASP A 214 -11.28 -16.53 -44.20
#